data_AF-A0A507BP12-F1
#
_entry.id   AF-A0A507BP12-F1
#
_cell.length_a   1.000
_cell.length_b   1.000
_cell.length_c   1.000
_cell.angle_alpha   90.00
_cell.angle_beta   90.00
_cell.angle_gamma   90.00
#
_symmetry.space_group_name_H-M   'P 1'
#
loop_
_entity.id
_entity.type
_entity.pdbx_description
1 polymer ?
#
loop_
_entity_poly.entity_id
_entity_poly.type
_entity_poly.pdbx_seq_one_letter_code
_entity_poly.pdbx_strand_id
1 'polypeptide(L)'
;MSFLPFVGLPLSGLSLELGDGYIPTNEMPKIIGRTFDNYQARQGFYMPDKLVLRWSSGSSAMLPGMGIIYTPEGVERDRYAGLSRLPNSLAMDTSLPEVFLGPQAEEPLVGRAWGMRAAYDCSVVTDVSEFAILNRRSQAKEDSPLNVISDRRQLRLGLSTGEEIHPILDRSSNLGSYAEMGLSFKHNKTAIPIYDGTEASSFDSAGLAKADIIEMALWQVRLEASDGDQVDFNEAAGPGIKGIGQAFVKAPDGSGLFVPNRTFFQMDNMNETKLLLEAIGLQSNHTDALEVFNSTFRITAAAAPIGVRCSSISTVGYAVLDTVRSAFHSFAGSPLPLPNESTEGAVPRLGVFAAKMLFGDGLSPGTSAAVRDALVARLLSAIGAPPPLAMSNSAQYGSFVQAGQLQSAAMTAYALDALELMYDTTYRFEQAQERPGLTGSEKGKVLTPGIVPPEIPAVFFGLWAVGSVALALAYGFRRRQSDALNGYSFFRLGVEKSGEVAEVFS
;
A
#
# COMPACT_ATOMS: atom_id res chain seq x y z
N MET A 1 46.05 -31.14 17.80
CA MET A 1 44.74 -31.44 17.17
C MET A 1 43.64 -31.80 18.19
N SER A 2 43.92 -32.43 19.33
CA SER A 2 42.87 -32.91 20.26
C SER A 2 42.09 -31.85 21.04
N PHE A 3 42.53 -30.59 21.13
CA PHE A 3 41.86 -29.54 21.94
C PHE A 3 40.72 -28.81 21.19
N LEU A 4 40.76 -28.81 19.86
CA LEU A 4 39.78 -28.12 19.01
C LEU A 4 38.31 -28.55 19.28
N PRO A 5 37.98 -29.84 19.45
CA PRO A 5 36.61 -30.23 19.80
C PRO A 5 36.20 -29.77 21.20
N PHE A 6 37.14 -29.63 22.15
CA PHE A 6 36.83 -29.09 23.49
C PHE A 6 36.49 -27.60 23.48
N VAL A 7 36.87 -26.87 22.43
CA VAL A 7 36.47 -25.47 22.20
C VAL A 7 35.20 -25.41 21.34
N GLY A 8 35.11 -26.23 20.29
CA GLY A 8 33.97 -26.24 19.39
C GLY A 8 32.66 -26.72 20.03
N LEU A 9 32.71 -27.74 20.90
CA LEU A 9 31.52 -28.29 21.59
C LEU A 9 30.80 -27.25 22.47
N PRO A 10 31.46 -26.58 23.45
CA PRO A 10 30.77 -25.58 24.27
C PRO A 10 30.29 -24.37 23.45
N LEU A 11 31.04 -23.95 22.42
CA LEU A 11 30.61 -22.88 21.53
C LEU A 11 29.39 -23.25 20.68
N SER A 12 29.26 -24.52 20.28
CA SER A 12 28.06 -25.00 19.57
C SER A 12 26.80 -24.89 20.43
N GLY A 13 26.92 -25.09 21.75
CA GLY A 13 25.82 -24.89 22.70
C GLY A 13 25.38 -23.42 22.86
N LEU A 14 26.19 -22.46 22.41
CA LEU A 14 25.88 -21.02 22.42
C LEU A 14 25.37 -20.51 21.06
N SER A 15 25.31 -21.38 20.06
CA SER A 15 24.86 -21.02 18.70
C SER A 15 23.36 -21.14 18.50
N LEU A 16 22.67 -21.82 19.41
CA LEU A 16 21.22 -21.99 19.40
C LEU A 16 20.67 -21.71 20.79
N GLU A 17 19.60 -20.91 20.86
CA GLU A 17 18.87 -20.62 22.09
C GLU A 17 17.38 -20.93 21.89
N LEU A 18 16.67 -21.18 22.98
CA LEU A 18 15.20 -21.33 22.96
C LEU A 18 14.56 -19.94 23.07
N GLY A 19 14.12 -19.41 21.95
CA GLY A 19 13.34 -18.18 21.86
C GLY A 19 11.83 -18.42 21.95
N ASP A 20 11.08 -17.34 22.13
CA ASP A 20 9.62 -17.34 21.95
C ASP A 20 9.28 -17.38 20.46
N GLY A 21 8.30 -18.21 20.10
CA GLY A 21 7.80 -18.31 18.74
C GLY A 21 6.49 -19.07 18.65
N TYR A 22 6.19 -19.60 17.47
CA TYR A 22 4.95 -20.32 17.19
C TYR A 22 5.25 -21.71 16.66
N ILE A 23 4.50 -22.70 17.15
CA ILE A 23 4.62 -24.11 16.75
C ILE A 23 3.34 -24.48 16.00
N PRO A 24 3.42 -25.09 14.80
CA PRO A 24 2.24 -25.45 14.03
C PRO A 24 1.38 -26.47 14.80
N THR A 25 0.07 -26.29 14.77
CA THR A 25 -0.91 -27.20 15.36
C THR A 25 -1.83 -27.76 14.29
N ASN A 26 -2.48 -28.90 14.57
CA ASN A 26 -3.53 -29.44 13.69
C ASN A 26 -4.91 -28.85 13.99
N GLU A 27 -4.99 -27.86 14.88
CA GLU A 27 -6.25 -27.24 15.28
C GLU A 27 -6.73 -26.28 14.19
N MET A 28 -8.05 -26.24 14.01
CA MET A 28 -8.68 -25.31 13.08
C MET A 28 -8.63 -23.90 13.69
N PRO A 29 -7.91 -22.95 13.05
CA PRO A 29 -7.77 -21.62 13.61
C PRO A 29 -9.07 -20.84 13.44
N LYS A 30 -9.33 -19.94 14.40
CA LYS A 30 -10.36 -18.91 14.25
C LYS A 30 -9.80 -17.77 13.42
N ILE A 31 -10.45 -17.50 12.30
CA ILE A 31 -10.00 -16.48 11.34
C ILE A 31 -11.04 -15.39 11.16
N ILE A 32 -10.56 -14.20 10.80
CA ILE A 32 -11.34 -13.05 10.36
C ILE A 32 -10.96 -12.67 8.94
N GLY A 33 -11.82 -11.88 8.30
CA GLY A 33 -11.69 -11.48 6.91
C GLY A 33 -12.62 -12.24 5.97
N ARG A 34 -12.60 -11.80 4.72
CA ARG A 34 -13.42 -12.34 3.65
C ARG A 34 -12.79 -13.63 3.11
N THR A 35 -13.67 -14.53 2.72
CA THR A 35 -13.40 -15.86 2.19
C THR A 35 -14.21 -16.04 0.92
N PHE A 36 -13.94 -17.11 0.17
CA PHE A 36 -14.68 -17.44 -1.04
C PHE A 36 -16.20 -17.35 -0.85
N ASP A 37 -16.72 -17.94 0.23
CA ASP A 37 -18.17 -18.08 0.45
C ASP A 37 -18.87 -16.77 0.85
N ASN A 38 -18.15 -15.81 1.43
CA ASN A 38 -18.73 -14.58 1.98
C ASN A 38 -18.15 -13.31 1.38
N TYR A 39 -17.34 -13.39 0.32
CA TYR A 39 -16.74 -12.22 -0.30
C TYR A 39 -17.81 -11.24 -0.82
N GLN A 40 -18.84 -11.79 -1.47
CA GLN A 40 -19.98 -11.05 -2.02
C GLN A 40 -21.03 -10.62 -0.98
N ALA A 41 -20.93 -11.11 0.27
CA ALA A 41 -21.91 -10.84 1.34
C ALA A 41 -21.79 -9.41 1.88
N ARG A 42 -22.12 -8.42 1.04
CA ARG A 42 -22.09 -6.98 1.31
C ARG A 42 -23.40 -6.36 0.82
N GLN A 43 -23.94 -5.40 1.59
CA GLN A 43 -25.05 -4.57 1.10
C GLN A 43 -24.55 -3.74 -0.08
N GLY A 44 -24.96 -4.12 -1.30
CA GLY A 44 -24.34 -3.83 -2.60
C GLY A 44 -23.44 -2.58 -2.78
N PHE A 45 -23.67 -1.80 -3.84
CA PHE A 45 -22.72 -0.76 -4.33
C PHE A 45 -22.47 0.44 -3.40
N TYR A 46 -22.97 0.40 -2.16
CA TYR A 46 -22.75 1.44 -1.18
C TYR A 46 -21.31 1.33 -0.66
N MET A 47 -20.52 2.36 -0.98
CA MET A 47 -19.31 2.61 -0.21
C MET A 47 -19.76 2.90 1.23
N PRO A 48 -19.17 2.25 2.25
CA PRO A 48 -19.48 2.60 3.62
C PRO A 48 -19.04 4.06 3.84
N ASP A 49 -19.94 4.96 4.27
CA ASP A 49 -19.58 6.33 4.69
C ASP A 49 -18.38 6.32 5.66
N LYS A 50 -18.28 5.26 6.45
CA LYS A 50 -17.19 4.95 7.37
C LYS A 50 -15.81 4.88 6.70
N LEU A 51 -15.73 4.41 5.45
CA LEU A 51 -14.46 4.29 4.74
C LEU A 51 -13.93 5.67 4.31
N VAL A 52 -14.79 6.55 3.79
CA VAL A 52 -14.42 7.95 3.50
C VAL A 52 -13.99 8.65 4.78
N LEU A 53 -14.73 8.46 5.88
CA LEU A 53 -14.39 9.04 7.17
C LEU A 53 -13.05 8.50 7.71
N ARG A 54 -12.82 7.19 7.60
CA ARG A 54 -11.58 6.54 8.02
C ARG A 54 -10.39 7.10 7.23
N TRP A 55 -10.52 7.21 5.91
CA TRP A 55 -9.49 7.82 5.06
C TRP A 55 -9.24 9.28 5.42
N SER A 56 -10.29 10.11 5.44
CA SER A 56 -10.16 11.55 5.73
C SER A 56 -9.69 11.84 7.17
N SER A 57 -9.78 10.89 8.09
CA SER A 57 -9.22 11.00 9.45
C SER A 57 -7.74 10.60 9.57
N GLY A 58 -7.10 10.15 8.48
CA GLY A 58 -5.71 9.69 8.51
C GLY A 58 -5.51 8.37 9.25
N SER A 59 -6.53 7.50 9.24
CA SER A 59 -6.45 6.20 9.91
C SER A 59 -5.41 5.29 9.30
N SER A 60 -4.73 4.49 10.13
CA SER A 60 -3.75 3.53 9.65
C SER A 60 -4.38 2.38 8.85
N ALA A 61 -3.60 1.85 7.91
CA ALA A 61 -3.88 0.67 7.10
C ALA A 61 -3.12 -0.56 7.62
N MET A 62 -3.16 -0.73 8.94
CA MET A 62 -2.63 -1.89 9.65
C MET A 62 -3.58 -3.07 9.50
N LEU A 63 -3.04 -4.27 9.25
CA LEU A 63 -3.86 -5.48 9.18
C LEU A 63 -4.32 -5.90 10.59
N PRO A 64 -5.50 -6.51 10.71
CA PRO A 64 -5.99 -7.00 12.00
C PRO A 64 -5.29 -8.32 12.40
N GLY A 65 -5.37 -8.70 13.68
CA GLY A 65 -4.77 -9.93 14.20
C GLY A 65 -3.25 -9.89 14.27
N MET A 66 -2.61 -11.03 13.97
CA MET A 66 -1.16 -11.12 13.75
C MET A 66 -0.71 -10.25 12.57
N GLY A 67 -1.63 -9.96 11.65
CA GLY A 67 -1.47 -8.99 10.57
C GLY A 67 -0.35 -9.33 9.61
N ILE A 68 -0.35 -10.55 9.06
CA ILE A 68 0.69 -10.98 8.12
C ILE A 68 0.23 -10.68 6.69
N ILE A 69 1.00 -9.85 5.98
CA ILE A 69 0.94 -9.71 4.53
C ILE A 69 1.93 -10.71 3.92
N TYR A 70 1.45 -11.57 3.03
CA TYR A 70 2.30 -12.57 2.38
C TYR A 70 2.87 -12.03 1.07
N THR A 71 4.15 -12.23 0.82
CA THR A 71 4.83 -11.82 -0.43
C THR A 71 5.26 -13.03 -1.26
N PRO A 72 5.52 -12.90 -2.57
CA PRO A 72 6.18 -13.95 -3.32
C PRO A 72 7.54 -14.32 -2.73
N GLU A 73 8.00 -15.54 -2.99
CA GLU A 73 9.35 -15.95 -2.60
C GLU A 73 10.41 -15.05 -3.26
N GLY A 74 11.41 -14.62 -2.48
CA GLY A 74 12.51 -13.77 -2.96
C GLY A 74 12.29 -12.27 -2.81
N VAL A 75 11.11 -11.81 -2.34
CA VAL A 75 10.92 -10.39 -2.00
C VAL A 75 11.66 -10.04 -0.71
N GLU A 76 12.55 -9.04 -0.78
CA GLU A 76 13.23 -8.48 0.38
C GLU A 76 12.27 -7.58 1.20
N ARG A 77 11.55 -8.19 2.14
CA ARG A 77 10.52 -7.55 2.96
C ARG A 77 11.03 -6.33 3.74
N ASP A 78 12.29 -6.34 4.17
CA ASP A 78 12.90 -5.26 4.95
C ASP A 78 13.04 -3.94 4.18
N ARG A 79 12.94 -3.97 2.84
CA ARG A 79 12.91 -2.75 2.02
C ARG A 79 11.60 -1.98 2.13
N TYR A 80 10.55 -2.61 2.65
CA TYR A 80 9.23 -2.03 2.78
C TYR A 80 8.91 -1.83 4.25
N ALA A 81 8.82 -0.58 4.70
CA ALA A 81 8.62 -0.25 6.12
C ALA A 81 7.42 -0.99 6.73
N GLY A 82 6.30 -1.07 5.98
CA GLY A 82 5.08 -1.77 6.39
C GLY A 82 5.18 -3.31 6.46
N LEU A 83 6.21 -3.93 5.88
CA LEU A 83 6.40 -5.38 5.87
C LEU A 83 7.50 -5.88 6.85
N SER A 84 8.33 -4.95 7.33
CA SER A 84 9.49 -5.22 8.19
C SER A 84 9.14 -5.68 9.61
N ARG A 85 7.92 -5.39 10.08
CA ARG A 85 7.45 -5.72 11.44
C ARG A 85 6.01 -6.18 11.44
N LEU A 86 5.68 -7.03 12.40
CA LEU A 86 4.31 -7.47 12.64
C LEU A 86 3.63 -6.63 13.74
N PRO A 87 2.32 -6.37 13.59
CA PRO A 87 1.53 -6.65 12.40
C PRO A 87 1.93 -5.70 11.26
N ASN A 88 1.85 -6.21 10.04
CA ASN A 88 2.17 -5.46 8.84
C ASN A 88 1.12 -4.38 8.59
N SER A 89 1.56 -3.35 7.87
CA SER A 89 0.69 -2.32 7.30
C SER A 89 0.88 -2.25 5.80
N LEU A 90 -0.20 -1.95 5.09
CA LEU A 90 -0.12 -1.64 3.66
C LEU A 90 0.62 -0.31 3.46
N ALA A 91 1.36 -0.21 2.37
CA ALA A 91 2.22 0.93 2.09
C ALA A 91 1.38 2.18 1.74
N MET A 92 1.69 3.31 2.39
CA MET A 92 0.97 4.58 2.21
C MET A 92 1.80 5.67 1.53
N ASP A 93 3.08 5.40 1.29
CA ASP A 93 4.06 6.37 0.80
C ASP A 93 5.01 5.77 -0.25
N THR A 94 5.01 4.44 -0.38
CA THR A 94 5.89 3.66 -1.24
C THR A 94 5.07 2.61 -1.98
N SER A 95 5.47 2.24 -3.20
CA SER A 95 4.78 1.23 -4.01
C SER A 95 4.55 -0.05 -3.21
N LEU A 96 3.33 -0.59 -3.22
CA LEU A 96 3.06 -1.89 -2.63
C LEU A 96 3.53 -2.97 -3.63
N PRO A 97 4.49 -3.82 -3.26
CA PRO A 97 4.90 -4.93 -4.13
C PRO A 97 3.74 -5.90 -4.31
N GLU A 98 3.95 -6.91 -5.14
CA GLU A 98 3.02 -8.03 -5.21
C GLU A 98 2.86 -8.67 -3.82
N VAL A 99 1.62 -8.75 -3.35
CA VAL A 99 1.27 -9.35 -2.07
C VAL A 99 0.02 -10.22 -2.20
N PHE A 100 -0.17 -11.10 -1.22
CA PHE A 100 -1.39 -11.85 -1.00
C PHE A 100 -1.99 -11.51 0.37
N LEU A 101 -3.20 -10.98 0.33
CA LEU A 101 -4.03 -10.66 1.48
C LEU A 101 -5.01 -11.81 1.70
N GLY A 102 -4.66 -12.70 2.61
CA GLY A 102 -5.50 -13.80 3.07
C GLY A 102 -6.26 -13.48 4.36
N PRO A 103 -7.00 -14.45 4.91
CA PRO A 103 -7.62 -14.33 6.22
C PRO A 103 -6.57 -14.07 7.31
N GLN A 104 -6.99 -13.43 8.40
CA GLN A 104 -6.11 -13.13 9.53
C GLN A 104 -6.56 -13.89 10.78
N ALA A 105 -5.63 -14.25 11.65
CA ALA A 105 -5.89 -14.88 12.94
C ALA A 105 -5.05 -14.20 14.04
N GLU A 106 -5.29 -14.52 15.31
CA GLU A 106 -4.46 -14.07 16.43
C GLU A 106 -3.04 -14.68 16.38
N GLU A 107 -2.91 -15.80 15.67
CA GLU A 107 -1.67 -16.57 15.51
C GLU A 107 -1.40 -16.84 14.02
N PRO A 108 -0.15 -17.13 13.62
CA PRO A 108 0.19 -17.46 12.24
C PRO A 108 -0.65 -18.60 11.63
N LEU A 109 -0.98 -18.47 10.34
CA LEU A 109 -1.82 -19.41 9.59
C LEU A 109 -1.03 -20.13 8.51
N VAL A 110 -0.96 -21.45 8.57
CA VAL A 110 -0.33 -22.28 7.54
C VAL A 110 -1.40 -22.99 6.70
N GLY A 111 -1.11 -23.19 5.42
CA GLY A 111 -1.93 -24.01 4.53
C GLY A 111 -2.52 -23.24 3.37
N ARG A 112 -3.59 -23.79 2.77
CA ARG A 112 -4.19 -23.23 1.57
C ARG A 112 -5.30 -22.25 1.94
N ALA A 113 -5.09 -20.97 1.65
CA ALA A 113 -6.05 -19.90 1.92
C ALA A 113 -6.64 -19.34 0.63
N TRP A 114 -7.89 -18.87 0.71
CA TRP A 114 -8.48 -18.01 -0.32
C TRP A 114 -8.29 -16.55 0.07
N GLY A 115 -7.97 -15.68 -0.90
CA GLY A 115 -7.74 -14.26 -0.64
C GLY A 115 -7.51 -13.46 -1.91
N MET A 116 -7.00 -12.23 -1.73
CA MET A 116 -6.73 -11.29 -2.81
C MET A 116 -5.23 -11.15 -3.03
N ARG A 117 -4.78 -11.39 -4.25
CA ARG A 117 -3.43 -11.06 -4.72
C ARG A 117 -3.49 -9.66 -5.33
N ALA A 118 -2.65 -8.75 -4.86
CA ALA A 118 -2.70 -7.35 -5.26
C ALA A 118 -1.32 -6.69 -5.31
N ALA A 119 -1.22 -5.63 -6.12
CA ALA A 119 -0.14 -4.65 -6.10
C ALA A 119 -0.70 -3.31 -6.55
N TYR A 120 -0.11 -2.22 -6.07
CA TYR A 120 -0.42 -0.90 -6.55
C TYR A 120 0.79 0.03 -6.40
N ASP A 121 0.89 0.95 -7.33
CA ASP A 121 1.94 1.95 -7.36
C ASP A 121 1.35 3.29 -7.80
N CYS A 122 1.64 4.33 -7.02
CA CYS A 122 1.30 5.71 -7.33
C CYS A 122 2.60 6.50 -7.49
N SER A 123 2.72 7.24 -8.58
CA SER A 123 3.86 8.10 -8.86
C SER A 123 3.43 9.55 -9.03
N VAL A 124 4.26 10.48 -8.56
CA VAL A 124 4.09 11.92 -8.81
C VAL A 124 4.34 12.19 -10.29
N VAL A 125 3.39 12.87 -10.92
CA VAL A 125 3.47 13.22 -12.35
C VAL A 125 4.18 14.55 -12.53
N THR A 126 5.19 14.59 -13.39
CA THR A 126 5.97 15.81 -13.68
C THR A 126 5.80 16.35 -15.09
N ASP A 127 5.32 15.52 -16.01
CA ASP A 127 4.98 15.88 -17.38
C ASP A 127 3.60 15.33 -17.76
N VAL A 128 2.80 16.12 -18.47
CA VAL A 128 1.44 15.71 -18.87
C VAL A 128 1.45 14.42 -19.69
N SER A 129 2.53 14.12 -20.41
CA SER A 129 2.66 12.88 -21.19
C SER A 129 2.74 11.60 -20.34
N GLU A 130 3.01 11.72 -19.04
CA GLU A 130 3.00 10.59 -18.10
C GLU A 130 1.58 10.12 -17.76
N PHE A 131 0.57 11.00 -17.93
CA PHE A 131 -0.83 10.61 -17.86
C PHE A 131 -1.21 9.79 -19.09
N ALA A 132 -1.97 8.71 -18.87
CA ALA A 132 -2.59 7.90 -19.89
C ALA A 132 -4.00 8.41 -20.26
N ILE A 133 -4.70 9.07 -19.34
CA ILE A 133 -6.10 9.50 -19.50
C ILE A 133 -6.17 11.02 -19.60
N LEU A 134 -5.61 11.74 -18.62
CA LEU A 134 -5.74 13.20 -18.54
C LEU A 134 -5.01 13.94 -19.68
N ASN A 135 -4.01 13.33 -20.31
CA ASN A 135 -3.35 13.89 -21.50
C ASN A 135 -4.26 13.93 -22.75
N ARG A 136 -5.35 13.16 -22.76
CA ARG A 136 -6.34 13.08 -23.84
C ARG A 136 -7.59 13.91 -23.54
N ARG A 137 -7.57 14.77 -22.52
CA ARG A 137 -8.70 15.62 -22.09
C ARG A 137 -9.44 16.30 -23.24
N SER A 138 -8.72 16.86 -24.21
CA SER A 138 -9.33 17.57 -25.35
C SER A 138 -10.21 16.68 -26.25
N GLN A 139 -10.07 15.35 -26.16
CA GLN A 139 -10.86 14.39 -26.92
C GLN A 139 -12.12 13.92 -26.19
N ALA A 140 -12.25 14.27 -24.90
CA ALA A 140 -13.36 13.84 -24.07
C ALA A 140 -14.66 14.59 -24.43
N LYS A 141 -15.80 13.90 -24.30
CA LYS A 141 -17.13 14.44 -24.59
C LYS A 141 -18.04 14.22 -23.40
N GLU A 142 -19.10 15.02 -23.26
CA GLU A 142 -20.12 14.81 -22.23
C GLU A 142 -20.77 13.41 -22.41
N ASP A 143 -20.56 12.48 -21.47
CA ASP A 143 -21.04 11.08 -21.57
C ASP A 143 -22.48 10.90 -21.05
N SER A 144 -22.99 11.84 -20.25
CA SER A 144 -24.39 11.82 -19.81
C SER A 144 -24.89 13.22 -19.43
N PRO A 145 -26.11 13.60 -19.82
CA PRO A 145 -26.76 14.77 -19.28
C PRO A 145 -27.03 14.56 -17.78
N LEU A 146 -26.88 15.65 -17.02
CA LEU A 146 -27.07 15.77 -15.58
C LEU A 146 -28.14 14.84 -15.01
N ASN A 147 -27.73 13.77 -14.33
CA ASN A 147 -28.59 13.11 -13.38
C ASN A 147 -28.41 13.79 -12.03
N VAL A 148 -29.43 14.56 -11.61
CA VAL A 148 -29.55 15.06 -10.24
C VAL A 148 -29.83 13.86 -9.35
N ILE A 149 -28.78 13.19 -8.88
CA ILE A 149 -28.90 12.19 -7.82
C ILE A 149 -28.42 12.91 -6.56
N SER A 150 -29.37 13.26 -5.69
CA SER A 150 -29.14 13.83 -4.36
C SER A 150 -28.18 15.04 -4.32
N ASP A 151 -28.66 16.20 -4.77
CA ASP A 151 -27.99 17.51 -4.59
C ASP A 151 -26.59 17.70 -5.20
N ARG A 152 -26.04 16.72 -5.92
CA ARG A 152 -24.80 16.88 -6.71
C ARG A 152 -25.10 16.89 -8.21
N ARG A 153 -24.65 17.95 -8.89
CA ARG A 153 -24.50 17.97 -10.35
C ARG A 153 -23.08 17.52 -10.65
N GLN A 154 -22.93 16.31 -11.20
CA GLN A 154 -21.63 15.79 -11.60
C GLN A 154 -21.52 15.85 -13.11
N LEU A 155 -20.57 16.65 -13.60
CA LEU A 155 -20.15 16.59 -14.98
C LEU A 155 -19.27 15.35 -15.17
N ARG A 156 -19.53 14.57 -16.22
CA ARG A 156 -18.74 13.39 -16.58
C ARG A 156 -18.35 13.48 -18.03
N LEU A 157 -17.05 13.34 -18.28
CA LEU A 157 -16.48 13.39 -19.60
C LEU A 157 -16.02 12.00 -19.99
N GLY A 158 -16.60 11.42 -21.02
CA GLY A 158 -16.23 10.12 -21.55
C GLY A 158 -15.25 10.23 -22.70
N LEU A 159 -14.28 9.33 -22.73
CA LEU A 159 -13.44 9.07 -23.89
C LEU A 159 -14.06 7.95 -24.73
N SER A 160 -13.79 7.95 -26.03
CA SER A 160 -14.29 6.92 -26.96
C SER A 160 -13.80 5.50 -26.64
N THR A 161 -12.75 5.40 -25.81
CA THR A 161 -12.09 4.17 -25.39
C THR A 161 -12.67 3.59 -24.10
N GLY A 162 -13.61 4.29 -23.45
CA GLY A 162 -14.36 3.81 -22.28
C GLY A 162 -13.93 4.42 -20.95
N GLU A 163 -12.83 5.17 -20.92
CA GLU A 163 -12.33 5.92 -19.76
C GLU A 163 -13.18 7.17 -19.48
N GLU A 164 -13.15 7.64 -18.24
CA GLU A 164 -13.88 8.82 -17.80
C GLU A 164 -12.95 9.86 -17.14
N ILE A 165 -13.28 11.13 -17.33
CA ILE A 165 -12.67 12.27 -16.63
C ILE A 165 -13.76 12.98 -15.84
N HIS A 166 -13.47 13.19 -14.56
CA HIS A 166 -14.37 13.79 -13.60
C HIS A 166 -13.75 15.07 -13.05
N PRO A 167 -14.24 16.25 -13.47
CA PRO A 167 -13.83 17.52 -12.90
C PRO A 167 -14.47 17.71 -11.52
N ILE A 168 -13.68 18.16 -10.57
CA ILE A 168 -14.06 18.46 -9.18
C ILE A 168 -13.60 19.88 -8.90
N LEU A 169 -14.48 20.72 -8.37
CA LEU A 169 -14.08 21.99 -7.80
C LEU A 169 -14.51 22.03 -6.34
N ASP A 170 -13.64 22.56 -5.51
CA ASP A 170 -13.86 22.55 -4.08
C ASP A 170 -13.21 23.75 -3.39
N ARG A 171 -13.65 24.04 -2.18
CA ARG A 171 -13.12 25.10 -1.33
C ARG A 171 -12.92 24.57 0.09
N SER A 172 -11.75 24.85 0.66
CA SER A 172 -11.44 24.55 2.06
C SER A 172 -10.88 25.79 2.73
N SER A 173 -11.76 26.58 3.32
CA SER A 173 -11.43 27.82 4.03
C SER A 173 -10.70 28.87 3.16
N ASN A 174 -9.40 29.11 3.39
CA ASN A 174 -8.53 30.00 2.61
C ASN A 174 -7.92 29.32 1.36
N LEU A 175 -8.31 28.08 1.06
CA LEU A 175 -7.88 27.35 -0.13
C LEU A 175 -9.05 27.10 -1.08
N GLY A 176 -8.82 27.29 -2.37
CA GLY A 176 -9.68 26.81 -3.45
C GLY A 176 -8.92 25.78 -4.28
N SER A 177 -9.64 24.82 -4.86
CA SER A 177 -9.04 23.80 -5.72
C SER A 177 -9.94 23.43 -6.88
N TYR A 178 -9.30 23.22 -8.03
CA TYR A 178 -9.86 22.51 -9.16
C TYR A 178 -9.07 21.22 -9.36
N ALA A 179 -9.73 20.09 -9.50
CA ALA A 179 -9.11 18.82 -9.77
C ALA A 179 -9.78 18.15 -10.98
N GLU A 180 -9.01 17.39 -11.73
CA GLU A 180 -9.54 16.47 -12.74
C GLU A 180 -9.05 15.08 -12.39
N MET A 181 -9.98 14.12 -12.31
CA MET A 181 -9.65 12.73 -12.06
C MET A 181 -10.00 11.85 -13.26
N GLY A 182 -8.99 11.17 -13.81
CA GLY A 182 -9.13 10.21 -14.89
C GLY A 182 -9.25 8.79 -14.34
N LEU A 183 -10.21 8.02 -14.85
CA LEU A 183 -10.45 6.62 -14.48
C LEU A 183 -10.41 5.74 -15.71
N SER A 184 -9.68 4.62 -15.66
CA SER A 184 -9.67 3.62 -16.75
C SER A 184 -10.98 2.85 -16.90
N PHE A 185 -11.94 3.11 -16.02
CA PHE A 185 -13.23 2.43 -15.95
C PHE A 185 -14.36 3.42 -15.72
N LYS A 186 -15.59 2.99 -16.06
CA LYS A 186 -16.79 3.81 -15.88
C LYS A 186 -17.23 3.83 -14.41
N HIS A 187 -17.52 5.02 -13.90
CA HIS A 187 -17.98 5.20 -12.51
C HIS A 187 -19.45 4.79 -12.30
N ASN A 188 -20.22 4.58 -13.38
CA ASN A 188 -21.65 4.24 -13.28
C ASN A 188 -21.90 2.80 -12.79
N LYS A 189 -22.98 2.60 -12.03
CA LYS A 189 -23.40 1.34 -11.35
C LYS A 189 -23.45 0.10 -12.24
N THR A 190 -23.56 0.24 -13.55
CA THR A 190 -23.70 -0.87 -14.50
C THR A 190 -22.39 -1.33 -15.14
N ALA A 191 -21.28 -0.59 -14.96
CA ALA A 191 -20.01 -0.83 -15.66
C ALA A 191 -18.76 -0.66 -14.76
N ILE A 192 -18.94 -0.82 -13.45
CA ILE A 192 -17.84 -0.85 -12.48
C ILE A 192 -17.01 -2.12 -12.72
N PRO A 193 -15.67 -2.07 -12.68
CA PRO A 193 -14.86 -3.25 -12.85
C PRO A 193 -15.06 -4.19 -11.65
N ILE A 194 -15.42 -5.43 -11.94
CA ILE A 194 -15.64 -6.50 -10.96
C ILE A 194 -14.70 -7.67 -11.27
N TYR A 195 -14.61 -8.64 -10.38
CA TYR A 195 -13.82 -9.84 -10.66
C TYR A 195 -14.57 -10.80 -11.58
N ASP A 196 -14.37 -10.68 -12.89
CA ASP A 196 -15.07 -11.40 -13.97
C ASP A 196 -14.14 -12.23 -14.88
N GLY A 197 -12.84 -12.28 -14.58
CA GLY A 197 -11.85 -13.00 -15.37
C GLY A 197 -11.11 -12.14 -16.39
N THR A 198 -11.44 -10.85 -16.50
CA THR A 198 -10.72 -9.89 -17.37
C THR A 198 -9.54 -9.21 -16.67
N GLU A 199 -9.26 -9.56 -15.41
CA GLU A 199 -8.14 -9.03 -14.63
C GLU A 199 -6.78 -9.38 -15.26
N ALA A 200 -5.75 -8.60 -14.92
CA ALA A 200 -4.37 -8.97 -15.24
C ALA A 200 -3.96 -10.25 -14.50
N SER A 201 -3.49 -11.26 -15.23
CA SER A 201 -3.07 -12.55 -14.69
C SER A 201 -1.63 -12.58 -14.16
N SER A 202 -0.85 -11.54 -14.46
CA SER A 202 0.57 -11.42 -14.11
C SER A 202 0.90 -10.00 -13.64
N PHE A 203 1.98 -9.87 -12.86
CA PHE A 203 2.55 -8.59 -12.41
C PHE A 203 3.80 -8.20 -13.22
N ASP A 204 3.88 -8.70 -14.45
CA ASP A 204 4.92 -8.35 -15.42
C ASP A 204 4.47 -7.15 -16.30
N SER A 205 5.33 -6.71 -17.21
CA SER A 205 5.03 -5.59 -18.10
C SER A 205 3.75 -5.78 -18.93
N ALA A 206 3.40 -7.03 -19.29
CA ALA A 206 2.19 -7.33 -20.04
C ALA A 206 0.93 -7.24 -19.17
N GLY A 207 1.01 -7.66 -17.91
CA GLY A 207 -0.05 -7.50 -16.93
C GLY A 207 -0.27 -6.04 -16.51
N LEU A 208 0.83 -5.28 -16.33
CA LEU A 208 0.78 -3.84 -16.04
C LEU A 208 0.12 -3.01 -17.15
N ALA A 209 0.18 -3.47 -18.41
CA ALA A 209 -0.55 -2.83 -19.51
C ALA A 209 -2.07 -2.93 -19.38
N LYS A 210 -2.58 -3.85 -18.54
CA LYS A 210 -4.01 -4.03 -18.22
C LYS A 210 -4.36 -3.59 -16.80
N ALA A 211 -3.45 -2.91 -16.10
CA ALA A 211 -3.71 -2.41 -14.77
C ALA A 211 -4.84 -1.37 -14.80
N ASP A 212 -5.65 -1.35 -13.75
CA ASP A 212 -6.61 -0.28 -13.54
C ASP A 212 -5.85 1.00 -13.18
N ILE A 213 -6.23 2.13 -13.78
CA ILE A 213 -5.52 3.40 -13.66
C ILE A 213 -6.46 4.45 -13.05
N ILE A 214 -5.94 5.14 -12.04
CA ILE A 214 -6.52 6.37 -11.49
C ILE A 214 -5.49 7.48 -11.62
N GLU A 215 -5.88 8.56 -12.25
CA GLU A 215 -5.07 9.76 -12.44
C GLU A 215 -5.74 10.94 -11.80
N MET A 216 -4.97 11.82 -11.16
CA MET A 216 -5.51 13.05 -10.61
C MET A 216 -4.55 14.19 -10.87
N ALA A 217 -5.06 15.28 -11.43
CA ALA A 217 -4.41 16.57 -11.51
C ALA A 217 -5.13 17.57 -10.59
N LEU A 218 -4.38 18.39 -9.86
CA LEU A 218 -4.90 19.33 -8.87
C LEU A 218 -4.27 20.72 -9.07
N TRP A 219 -5.12 21.69 -9.38
CA TRP A 219 -4.81 23.12 -9.39
C TRP A 219 -5.31 23.74 -8.08
N GLN A 220 -4.45 24.49 -7.41
CA GLN A 220 -4.74 25.05 -6.09
C GLN A 220 -4.57 26.56 -6.12
N VAL A 221 -5.45 27.25 -5.41
CA VAL A 221 -5.44 28.70 -5.28
C VAL A 221 -5.61 29.11 -3.82
N ARG A 222 -4.96 30.21 -3.45
CA ARG A 222 -5.13 30.86 -2.15
C ARG A 222 -6.20 31.93 -2.27
N LEU A 223 -7.16 31.88 -1.37
CA LEU A 223 -8.23 32.85 -1.24
C LEU A 223 -7.90 33.83 -0.11
N GLU A 224 -8.28 35.09 -0.29
CA GLU A 224 -8.20 36.09 0.78
C GLU A 224 -9.03 35.63 1.98
N ALA A 225 -8.41 35.64 3.16
CA ALA A 225 -9.10 35.28 4.39
C ALA A 225 -10.01 36.41 4.89
N SER A 226 -11.20 36.06 5.40
CA SER A 226 -12.20 37.03 5.86
C SER A 226 -11.69 37.95 6.98
N ASP A 227 -10.79 37.47 7.84
CA ASP A 227 -10.25 38.19 9.01
C ASP A 227 -8.81 38.72 8.79
N GLY A 228 -8.34 38.73 7.53
CA GLY A 228 -6.96 39.03 7.15
C GLY A 228 -6.02 37.83 7.30
N ASP A 229 -4.89 37.89 6.59
CA ASP A 229 -3.87 36.85 6.63
C ASP A 229 -3.07 36.91 7.94
N GLN A 230 -3.14 35.85 8.74
CA GLN A 230 -2.35 35.72 9.98
C GLN A 230 -1.38 34.54 9.94
N VAL A 231 -1.32 33.85 8.80
CA VAL A 231 -0.47 32.67 8.60
C VAL A 231 0.57 32.98 7.54
N ASP A 232 1.83 32.66 7.85
CA ASP A 232 2.89 32.63 6.85
C ASP A 232 2.61 31.46 5.90
N PHE A 233 2.21 31.78 4.68
CA PHE A 233 1.66 30.80 3.75
C PHE A 233 2.73 30.35 2.75
N ASN A 234 2.96 29.04 2.69
CA ASN A 234 3.82 28.45 1.70
C ASN A 234 3.09 28.27 0.36
N GLU A 235 3.40 29.14 -0.60
CA GLU A 235 2.85 29.12 -1.96
C GLU A 235 3.47 28.06 -2.89
N ALA A 236 4.49 27.32 -2.44
CA ALA A 236 5.04 26.21 -3.20
C ALA A 236 4.15 24.97 -3.07
N ALA A 237 3.99 24.21 -4.16
CA ALA A 237 3.25 22.94 -4.18
C ALA A 237 4.00 21.77 -4.84
N GLY A 238 5.22 21.99 -5.34
CA GLY A 238 5.82 21.22 -6.44
C GLY A 238 6.06 19.71 -6.25
N PRO A 239 6.75 19.06 -7.22
CA PRO A 239 6.99 19.54 -8.58
C PRO A 239 5.68 19.71 -9.37
N GLY A 240 5.63 20.74 -10.22
CA GLY A 240 4.46 20.99 -11.07
C GLY A 240 4.48 20.16 -12.35
N ILE A 241 3.30 19.89 -12.91
CA ILE A 241 3.14 19.15 -14.17
C ILE A 241 3.41 20.06 -15.36
N LYS A 242 4.38 19.70 -16.20
CA LYS A 242 4.68 20.41 -17.45
C LYS A 242 3.63 20.09 -18.52
N GLY A 243 3.23 21.12 -19.28
CA GLY A 243 2.38 20.96 -20.47
C GLY A 243 0.87 20.81 -20.24
N ILE A 244 0.40 20.67 -18.99
CA ILE A 244 -1.04 20.49 -18.69
C ILE A 244 -1.86 21.79 -18.73
N GLY A 245 -1.20 22.95 -18.75
CA GLY A 245 -1.85 24.26 -18.70
C GLY A 245 -2.22 24.71 -17.28
N GLN A 246 -2.79 25.91 -17.18
CA GLN A 246 -3.14 26.55 -15.91
C GLN A 246 -4.63 26.90 -15.87
N ALA A 247 -5.33 26.38 -14.86
CA ALA A 247 -6.74 26.68 -14.61
C ALA A 247 -6.96 28.11 -14.10
N PHE A 248 -5.94 28.74 -13.50
CA PHE A 248 -6.00 30.10 -12.97
C PHE A 248 -4.80 30.90 -13.47
N VAL A 249 -5.05 32.12 -13.94
CA VAL A 249 -4.04 33.01 -14.53
C VAL A 249 -4.11 34.39 -13.88
N LYS A 250 -3.00 35.13 -13.88
CA LYS A 250 -3.01 36.51 -13.38
C LYS A 250 -3.96 37.37 -14.21
N ALA A 251 -4.75 38.18 -13.52
CA ALA A 251 -5.66 39.13 -14.14
C ALA A 251 -4.86 40.15 -14.99
N PRO A 252 -5.32 40.45 -16.21
CA PRO A 252 -4.64 41.40 -17.10
C PRO A 252 -4.79 42.86 -16.67
N ASP A 253 -5.66 43.14 -15.68
CA ASP A 253 -5.99 44.47 -15.18
C ASP A 253 -4.91 45.11 -14.28
N GLY A 254 -3.81 44.39 -14.02
CA GLY A 254 -2.71 44.85 -13.18
C GLY A 254 -2.98 44.80 -11.68
N SER A 255 -4.11 44.23 -11.24
CA SER A 255 -4.47 44.06 -9.82
C SER A 255 -3.54 43.11 -9.06
N GLY A 256 -2.79 42.26 -9.78
CA GLY A 256 -1.97 41.19 -9.21
C GLY A 256 -2.76 39.96 -8.76
N LEU A 257 -4.10 40.01 -8.85
CA LEU A 257 -4.99 38.90 -8.50
C LEU A 257 -5.01 37.83 -9.58
N PHE A 258 -5.50 36.64 -9.23
CA PHE A 258 -5.72 35.55 -10.18
C PHE A 258 -7.21 35.42 -10.53
N VAL A 259 -7.48 35.02 -11.76
CA VAL A 259 -8.81 34.75 -12.30
C VAL A 259 -8.80 33.40 -13.02
N PRO A 260 -9.94 32.69 -13.11
CA PRO A 260 -9.99 31.44 -13.84
C PRO A 260 -9.72 31.65 -15.34
N ASN A 261 -8.99 30.71 -15.93
CA ASN A 261 -8.54 30.77 -17.31
C ASN A 261 -9.62 30.25 -18.27
N ARG A 262 -10.29 31.16 -18.99
CA ARG A 262 -11.37 30.82 -19.94
C ARG A 262 -10.95 29.77 -20.96
N THR A 263 -9.77 29.91 -21.57
CA THR A 263 -9.31 28.98 -22.61
C THR A 263 -9.01 27.59 -22.07
N PHE A 264 -8.72 27.46 -20.77
CA PHE A 264 -8.53 26.17 -20.13
C PHE A 264 -9.87 25.43 -19.95
N PHE A 265 -10.94 26.15 -19.64
CA PHE A 265 -12.29 25.60 -19.46
C PHE A 265 -13.11 25.50 -20.76
N GLN A 266 -12.57 26.00 -21.87
CA GLN A 266 -13.09 25.74 -23.21
C GLN A 266 -12.87 24.27 -23.57
N MET A 267 -13.95 23.55 -23.87
CA MET A 267 -13.90 22.18 -24.40
C MET A 267 -14.80 22.07 -25.64
N ASP A 268 -14.35 21.29 -26.61
CA ASP A 268 -15.09 21.07 -27.87
C ASP A 268 -16.52 20.57 -27.56
N ASN A 269 -17.52 21.27 -28.11
CA ASN A 269 -18.95 21.00 -27.93
C ASN A 269 -19.53 21.17 -26.51
N MET A 270 -18.84 21.86 -25.59
CA MET A 270 -19.40 22.26 -24.30
C MET A 270 -19.28 23.77 -24.08
N ASN A 271 -20.37 24.43 -23.65
CA ASN A 271 -20.31 25.84 -23.27
C ASN A 271 -19.43 25.99 -22.01
N GLU A 272 -18.43 26.90 -22.08
CA GLU A 272 -17.55 27.30 -20.97
C GLU A 272 -18.30 27.53 -19.66
N THR A 273 -19.47 28.17 -19.76
CA THR A 273 -20.33 28.53 -18.65
C THR A 273 -20.89 27.32 -17.92
N LYS A 274 -21.21 26.22 -18.63
CA LYS A 274 -21.83 25.02 -18.05
C LYS A 274 -20.83 24.25 -17.19
N LEU A 275 -19.62 24.06 -17.71
CA LEU A 275 -18.49 23.40 -17.04
C LEU A 275 -18.17 24.04 -15.69
N LEU A 276 -18.12 25.37 -15.66
CA LEU A 276 -17.73 26.11 -14.47
C LEU A 276 -18.90 26.35 -13.51
N LEU A 277 -20.12 26.66 -14.00
CA LEU A 277 -21.35 26.79 -13.17
C LEU A 277 -21.68 25.49 -12.43
N GLU A 278 -21.47 24.35 -13.07
CA GLU A 278 -21.78 23.04 -12.49
C GLU A 278 -20.66 22.55 -11.56
N ALA A 279 -19.40 22.86 -11.86
CA ALA A 279 -18.29 22.61 -10.95
C ALA A 279 -18.37 23.47 -9.66
N ILE A 280 -18.79 24.74 -9.75
CA ILE A 280 -18.93 25.65 -8.59
C ILE A 280 -20.22 25.45 -7.78
N GLY A 281 -21.12 24.53 -8.17
CA GLY A 281 -22.38 24.28 -7.45
C GLY A 281 -23.34 25.47 -7.39
N LEU A 282 -23.15 26.50 -8.22
CA LEU A 282 -23.99 27.69 -8.20
C LEU A 282 -25.21 27.51 -9.10
N GLN A 283 -26.39 27.48 -8.45
CA GLN A 283 -27.68 27.55 -9.10
C GLN A 283 -27.92 29.00 -9.53
N SER A 284 -27.47 29.40 -10.72
CA SER A 284 -27.81 30.73 -11.21
C SER A 284 -28.18 30.74 -12.68
N ASN A 285 -29.22 31.52 -12.99
CA ASN A 285 -29.55 32.00 -14.33
C ASN A 285 -28.49 33.00 -14.84
N HIS A 286 -27.30 33.07 -14.24
CA HIS A 286 -26.25 33.97 -14.69
C HIS A 286 -25.57 33.42 -15.93
N THR A 287 -25.41 34.29 -16.91
CA THR A 287 -24.82 34.00 -18.20
C THR A 287 -23.30 33.78 -18.15
N ASP A 288 -22.63 34.04 -17.01
CA ASP A 288 -21.19 33.84 -16.84
C ASP A 288 -20.79 33.37 -15.41
N ALA A 289 -20.55 32.06 -15.22
CA ALA A 289 -20.08 31.47 -13.95
C ALA A 289 -18.77 32.08 -13.44
N LEU A 290 -17.89 32.45 -14.37
CA LEU A 290 -16.56 32.95 -14.07
C LEU A 290 -16.66 34.32 -13.41
N GLU A 291 -17.65 35.11 -13.81
CA GLU A 291 -17.94 36.41 -13.21
C GLU A 291 -18.45 36.27 -11.78
N VAL A 292 -19.30 35.27 -11.52
CA VAL A 292 -19.76 34.96 -10.16
C VAL A 292 -18.61 34.45 -9.29
N PHE A 293 -17.77 33.57 -9.82
CA PHE A 293 -16.58 33.08 -9.09
C PHE A 293 -15.64 34.23 -8.73
N ASN A 294 -15.34 35.12 -9.68
CA ASN A 294 -14.46 36.28 -9.46
C ASN A 294 -15.06 37.32 -8.51
N SER A 295 -16.38 37.54 -8.55
CA SER A 295 -17.04 38.48 -7.62
C SER A 295 -17.18 37.90 -6.21
N THR A 296 -17.23 36.58 -6.08
CA THR A 296 -17.38 35.89 -4.78
C THR A 296 -16.03 35.65 -4.10
N PHE A 297 -14.98 35.36 -4.87
CA PHE A 297 -13.68 34.95 -4.35
C PHE A 297 -12.54 35.83 -4.85
N ARG A 298 -11.76 36.35 -3.91
CA ARG A 298 -10.54 37.12 -4.21
C ARG A 298 -9.33 36.17 -4.14
N ILE A 299 -8.78 35.82 -5.29
CA ILE A 299 -7.65 34.88 -5.40
C ILE A 299 -6.34 35.66 -5.33
N THR A 300 -5.54 35.38 -4.31
CA THR A 300 -4.28 36.09 -4.04
C THR A 300 -3.06 35.36 -4.60
N ALA A 301 -3.11 34.02 -4.67
CA ALA A 301 -2.03 33.20 -5.23
C ALA A 301 -2.57 31.96 -5.95
N ALA A 302 -1.80 31.43 -6.91
CA ALA A 302 -2.08 30.17 -7.58
C ALA A 302 -0.81 29.32 -7.64
N ALA A 303 -0.94 28.04 -7.32
CA ALA A 303 0.16 27.08 -7.35
C ALA A 303 0.38 26.50 -8.75
N ALA A 304 1.57 25.93 -8.98
CA ALA A 304 1.76 25.02 -10.10
C ALA A 304 0.86 23.77 -9.92
N PRO A 305 0.24 23.23 -10.99
CA PRO A 305 -0.58 22.04 -10.89
C PRO A 305 0.27 20.85 -10.48
N ILE A 306 -0.24 20.04 -9.56
CA ILE A 306 0.38 18.78 -9.15
C ILE A 306 -0.47 17.62 -9.62
N GLY A 307 0.13 16.44 -9.74
CA GLY A 307 -0.65 15.27 -10.05
C GLY A 307 -0.01 13.97 -9.62
N VAL A 308 -0.86 12.95 -9.60
CA VAL A 308 -0.50 11.58 -9.28
C VAL A 308 -1.12 10.65 -10.32
N ARG A 309 -0.37 9.62 -10.71
CA ARG A 309 -0.88 8.50 -11.47
C ARG A 309 -0.70 7.23 -10.65
N CYS A 310 -1.81 6.56 -10.39
CA CYS A 310 -1.86 5.30 -9.69
C CYS A 310 -2.24 4.18 -10.65
N SER A 311 -1.57 3.05 -10.53
CA SER A 311 -1.90 1.82 -11.22
C SER A 311 -2.09 0.70 -10.21
N SER A 312 -3.10 -0.14 -10.41
CA SER A 312 -3.40 -1.26 -9.53
C SER A 312 -3.74 -2.51 -10.31
N ILE A 313 -3.29 -3.64 -9.79
CA ILE A 313 -3.69 -4.97 -10.23
C ILE A 313 -4.22 -5.70 -9.02
N SER A 314 -5.39 -6.32 -9.15
CA SER A 314 -5.89 -7.26 -8.15
C SER A 314 -6.54 -8.47 -8.81
N THR A 315 -6.34 -9.64 -8.21
CA THR A 315 -7.00 -10.90 -8.55
C THR A 315 -7.37 -11.63 -7.27
N VAL A 316 -8.38 -12.50 -7.33
CA VAL A 316 -8.83 -13.29 -6.19
C VAL A 316 -8.65 -14.78 -6.47
N GLY A 317 -8.29 -15.55 -5.45
CA GLY A 317 -7.97 -16.95 -5.64
C GLY A 317 -7.38 -17.63 -4.42
N TYR A 318 -6.93 -18.87 -4.64
CA TYR A 318 -6.29 -19.67 -3.60
C TYR A 318 -4.77 -19.58 -3.71
N ALA A 319 -4.09 -19.44 -2.58
CA ALA A 319 -2.64 -19.56 -2.45
C ALA A 319 -2.28 -20.48 -1.28
N VAL A 320 -1.07 -21.04 -1.32
CA VAL A 320 -0.49 -21.74 -0.17
C VAL A 320 0.36 -20.75 0.61
N LEU A 321 0.11 -20.66 1.92
CA LEU A 321 0.76 -19.75 2.84
C LEU A 321 1.93 -20.44 3.55
N ASP A 322 3.08 -19.80 3.52
CA ASP A 322 4.27 -20.12 4.33
C ASP A 322 4.46 -19.02 5.39
N THR A 323 4.16 -19.35 6.64
CA THR A 323 4.26 -18.42 7.77
C THR A 323 5.70 -18.13 8.15
N VAL A 324 6.61 -19.09 8.00
CA VAL A 324 8.01 -18.95 8.42
C VAL A 324 8.69 -17.86 7.58
N ARG A 325 8.38 -17.83 6.28
CA ARG A 325 8.90 -16.83 5.34
C ARG A 325 7.99 -15.62 5.16
N SER A 326 6.78 -15.65 5.74
CA SER A 326 5.69 -14.71 5.41
C SER A 326 5.50 -14.62 3.89
N ALA A 327 5.50 -15.77 3.24
CA ALA A 327 5.48 -15.90 1.79
C ALA A 327 4.24 -16.67 1.31
N PHE A 328 3.87 -16.49 0.04
CA PHE A 328 2.87 -17.33 -0.61
C PHE A 328 3.40 -17.91 -1.91
N HIS A 329 2.85 -19.06 -2.30
CA HIS A 329 3.14 -19.70 -3.58
C HIS A 329 1.91 -20.42 -4.15
N SER A 330 2.06 -20.92 -5.39
CA SER A 330 1.04 -21.72 -6.08
C SER A 330 -0.33 -21.01 -6.18
N PHE A 331 -0.33 -19.71 -6.45
CA PHE A 331 -1.57 -18.95 -6.62
C PHE A 331 -2.37 -19.47 -7.82
N ALA A 332 -3.64 -19.74 -7.58
CA ALA A 332 -4.60 -20.13 -8.60
C ALA A 332 -5.84 -19.24 -8.49
N GLY A 333 -6.10 -18.45 -9.54
CA GLY A 333 -7.29 -17.61 -9.63
C GLY A 333 -8.56 -18.45 -9.54
N SER A 334 -9.59 -17.92 -8.88
CA SER A 334 -10.90 -18.56 -8.76
C SER A 334 -11.99 -17.61 -9.22
N PRO A 335 -12.97 -18.06 -10.02
CA PRO A 335 -14.14 -17.23 -10.31
C PRO A 335 -14.90 -16.94 -9.02
N LEU A 336 -15.41 -15.72 -8.86
CA LEU A 336 -16.25 -15.41 -7.70
C LEU A 336 -17.60 -16.14 -7.79
N PRO A 337 -18.21 -16.51 -6.64
CA PRO A 337 -19.60 -16.93 -6.64
C PRO A 337 -20.47 -15.77 -7.14
N LEU A 338 -21.57 -16.14 -7.82
CA LEU A 338 -22.57 -15.17 -8.24
C LEU A 338 -23.20 -14.54 -6.99
N PRO A 339 -23.31 -13.20 -6.92
CA PRO A 339 -23.96 -12.54 -5.80
C PRO A 339 -25.44 -12.93 -5.76
N ASN A 340 -26.00 -13.07 -4.57
CA ASN A 340 -27.45 -13.14 -4.43
C ASN A 340 -28.06 -11.77 -4.73
N GLU A 341 -28.57 -11.55 -5.95
CA GLU A 341 -29.07 -10.24 -6.42
C GLU A 341 -30.12 -9.58 -5.51
N SER A 342 -30.79 -10.36 -4.64
CA SER A 342 -31.79 -9.84 -3.70
C SER A 342 -31.21 -9.22 -2.42
N THR A 343 -29.97 -9.56 -2.03
CA THR A 343 -29.37 -9.17 -0.75
C THR A 343 -27.90 -8.73 -0.85
N GLU A 344 -27.24 -9.05 -1.95
CA GLU A 344 -25.80 -8.88 -2.18
C GLU A 344 -25.54 -8.11 -3.47
N GLY A 345 -24.46 -7.33 -3.50
CA GLY A 345 -23.99 -6.69 -4.74
C GLY A 345 -22.63 -7.20 -5.16
N ALA A 346 -22.32 -7.08 -6.45
CA ALA A 346 -21.02 -7.44 -6.99
C ALA A 346 -19.91 -6.59 -6.34
N VAL A 347 -18.88 -7.26 -5.82
CA VAL A 347 -17.71 -6.61 -5.23
C VAL A 347 -16.84 -6.03 -6.34
N PRO A 348 -16.48 -4.73 -6.27
CA PRO A 348 -15.61 -4.11 -7.25
C PRO A 348 -14.15 -4.55 -7.10
N ARG A 349 -13.36 -4.33 -8.15
CA ARG A 349 -11.90 -4.47 -8.10
C ARG A 349 -11.25 -3.38 -7.24
N LEU A 350 -10.01 -3.65 -6.85
CA LEU A 350 -9.17 -2.70 -6.14
C LEU A 350 -9.02 -1.41 -6.96
N GLY A 351 -9.17 -0.26 -6.31
CA GLY A 351 -9.11 1.07 -6.91
C GLY A 351 -10.47 1.74 -6.98
N VAL A 352 -11.58 0.99 -7.08
CA VAL A 352 -12.91 1.60 -7.15
C VAL A 352 -13.28 2.34 -5.87
N PHE A 353 -13.01 1.78 -4.69
CA PHE A 353 -13.26 2.52 -3.45
C PHE A 353 -12.21 3.61 -3.23
N ALA A 354 -10.96 3.42 -3.68
CA ALA A 354 -9.96 4.48 -3.69
C ALA A 354 -10.40 5.70 -4.50
N ALA A 355 -10.91 5.50 -5.72
CA ALA A 355 -11.52 6.56 -6.52
C ALA A 355 -12.62 7.27 -5.75
N LYS A 356 -13.57 6.52 -5.16
CA LYS A 356 -14.68 7.11 -4.40
C LYS A 356 -14.23 7.90 -3.16
N MET A 357 -13.17 7.49 -2.47
CA MET A 357 -12.56 8.26 -1.37
C MET A 357 -12.03 9.61 -1.87
N LEU A 358 -11.27 9.59 -2.96
CA LEU A 358 -10.69 10.77 -3.58
C LEU A 358 -11.78 11.72 -4.13
N PHE A 359 -12.86 11.19 -4.72
CA PHE A 359 -14.02 11.97 -5.15
C PHE A 359 -14.82 12.53 -3.97
N GLY A 360 -14.95 11.76 -2.89
CA GLY A 360 -15.94 12.03 -1.83
C GLY A 360 -17.36 11.62 -2.19
N ASP A 361 -17.52 10.66 -3.10
CA ASP A 361 -18.81 10.18 -3.63
C ASP A 361 -19.46 9.06 -2.81
N GLY A 362 -18.92 8.79 -1.63
CA GLY A 362 -19.46 7.82 -0.67
C GLY A 362 -19.94 8.46 0.61
N LEU A 363 -20.41 9.70 0.58
CA LEU A 363 -21.02 10.37 1.73
C LEU A 363 -22.53 10.48 1.49
N SER A 364 -23.32 9.82 2.33
CA SER A 364 -24.78 9.89 2.32
C SER A 364 -25.28 11.35 2.25
N PRO A 365 -26.45 11.62 1.66
CA PRO A 365 -27.02 12.97 1.59
C PRO A 365 -27.18 13.67 2.96
N GLY A 366 -27.23 12.88 4.04
CA GLY A 366 -27.27 13.38 5.43
C GLY A 366 -25.91 13.70 6.07
N THR A 367 -24.78 13.41 5.41
CA THR A 367 -23.47 13.86 5.88
C THR A 367 -23.34 15.36 5.60
N SER A 368 -22.80 16.12 6.55
CA SER A 368 -22.77 17.59 6.44
C SER A 368 -22.03 18.03 5.17
N ALA A 369 -22.58 19.04 4.48
CA ALA A 369 -21.95 19.65 3.31
C ALA A 369 -20.49 20.06 3.58
N ALA A 370 -20.19 20.47 4.82
CA ALA A 370 -18.84 20.83 5.27
C ALA A 370 -17.82 19.67 5.25
N VAL A 371 -18.24 18.42 5.45
CA VAL A 371 -17.36 17.24 5.32
C VAL A 371 -17.28 16.79 3.86
N ARG A 372 -18.35 17.04 3.10
CA ARG A 372 -18.48 16.66 1.69
C ARG A 372 -17.67 17.54 0.73
N ASP A 373 -17.59 18.83 1.01
CA ASP A 373 -17.10 19.86 0.09
C ASP A 373 -15.82 20.50 0.68
N ALA A 374 -14.79 19.66 0.86
CA ALA A 374 -13.48 20.08 1.34
C ALA A 374 -12.33 19.14 0.88
N LEU A 375 -12.18 18.91 -0.42
CA LEU A 375 -11.20 18.00 -1.04
C LEU A 375 -9.79 18.24 -0.49
N VAL A 376 -9.32 19.48 -0.49
CA VAL A 376 -7.99 19.81 0.01
C VAL A 376 -7.87 19.51 1.51
N ALA A 377 -8.88 19.84 2.31
CA ALA A 377 -8.89 19.48 3.73
C ALA A 377 -8.81 17.97 3.95
N ARG A 378 -9.57 17.19 3.16
CA ARG A 378 -9.57 15.72 3.21
C ARG A 378 -8.22 15.14 2.81
N LEU A 379 -7.61 15.63 1.74
CA LEU A 379 -6.27 15.21 1.31
C LEU A 379 -5.23 15.46 2.40
N LEU A 380 -5.25 16.64 3.02
CA LEU A 380 -4.34 17.00 4.12
C LEU A 380 -4.58 16.15 5.37
N SER A 381 -5.84 15.97 5.76
CA SER A 381 -6.18 15.18 6.95
C SER A 381 -5.92 13.69 6.75
N ALA A 382 -6.07 13.16 5.53
CA ALA A 382 -5.79 11.76 5.19
C ALA A 382 -4.33 11.34 5.38
N ILE A 383 -3.40 12.30 5.38
CA ILE A 383 -1.98 12.05 5.64
C ILE A 383 -1.53 12.55 7.01
N GLY A 384 -2.46 12.97 7.87
CA GLY A 384 -2.13 13.55 9.18
C GLY A 384 -1.36 14.87 9.08
N ALA A 385 -1.58 15.66 8.04
CA ALA A 385 -0.97 16.99 7.93
C ALA A 385 -1.42 17.89 9.09
N PRO A 386 -0.64 18.92 9.45
CA PRO A 386 -1.02 19.84 10.52
C PRO A 386 -2.42 20.42 10.32
N PRO A 387 -3.27 20.46 11.36
CA PRO A 387 -4.60 21.03 11.25
C PRO A 387 -4.50 22.52 10.91
N PRO A 388 -5.53 23.10 10.26
CA PRO A 388 -5.55 24.53 10.00
C PRO A 388 -5.58 25.31 11.32
N LEU A 389 -5.07 26.53 11.30
CA LEU A 389 -5.16 27.45 12.43
C LEU A 389 -6.61 27.91 12.59
N ALA A 390 -7.22 27.60 13.72
CA ALA A 390 -8.58 28.01 14.05
C ALA A 390 -8.60 29.50 14.45
N MET A 391 -9.45 30.26 13.79
CA MET A 391 -9.75 31.66 14.07
C MET A 391 -11.22 31.80 14.46
N SER A 392 -11.60 32.97 15.00
CA SER A 392 -12.91 33.19 15.63
C SER A 392 -14.10 32.66 14.80
N ASN A 393 -14.08 32.85 13.48
CA ASN A 393 -15.11 32.35 12.56
C ASN A 393 -14.53 31.71 11.28
N SER A 394 -13.23 31.39 11.26
CA SER A 394 -12.55 30.91 10.05
C SER A 394 -11.42 29.93 10.40
N ALA A 395 -10.89 29.23 9.38
CA ALA A 395 -9.72 28.38 9.52
C ALA A 395 -8.66 28.80 8.49
N GLN A 396 -7.37 28.75 8.80
CA GLN A 396 -6.34 29.07 7.81
C GLN A 396 -5.33 27.93 7.70
N TYR A 397 -5.22 27.37 6.49
CA TYR A 397 -4.14 26.46 6.14
C TYR A 397 -2.88 27.26 5.83
N GLY A 398 -1.73 26.71 6.21
CA GLY A 398 -0.42 27.35 6.02
C GLY A 398 0.31 26.96 4.73
N SER A 399 -0.23 26.05 3.93
CA SER A 399 0.41 25.64 2.67
C SER A 399 -0.60 25.06 1.68
N PHE A 400 -0.21 25.03 0.41
CA PHE A 400 -0.83 24.12 -0.56
C PHE A 400 -0.48 22.66 -0.26
N VAL A 401 -1.30 21.74 -0.78
CA VAL A 401 -0.97 20.31 -0.86
C VAL A 401 0.26 20.17 -1.75
N GLN A 402 1.27 19.45 -1.27
CA GLN A 402 2.46 19.12 -2.05
C GLN A 402 2.20 17.89 -2.93
N ALA A 403 2.94 17.73 -4.03
CA ALA A 403 2.76 16.57 -4.91
C ALA A 403 2.97 15.22 -4.18
N GLY A 404 3.99 15.13 -3.31
CA GLY A 404 4.22 13.94 -2.48
C GLY A 404 3.09 13.69 -1.47
N GLN A 405 2.46 14.75 -0.95
CA GLN A 405 1.29 14.61 -0.07
C GLN A 405 0.07 14.07 -0.82
N LEU A 406 -0.14 14.52 -2.06
CA LEU A 406 -1.19 13.98 -2.93
C LEU A 406 -0.94 12.50 -3.25
N GLN A 407 0.30 12.12 -3.54
CA GLN A 407 0.71 10.72 -3.73
C GLN A 407 0.40 9.88 -2.48
N SER A 408 0.81 10.34 -1.30
CA SER A 408 0.54 9.62 -0.06
C SER A 408 -0.95 9.50 0.24
N ALA A 409 -1.74 10.56 0.01
CA ALA A 409 -3.19 10.51 0.20
C ALA A 409 -3.87 9.48 -0.71
N ALA A 410 -3.42 9.38 -1.97
CA ALA A 410 -3.90 8.39 -2.93
C ALA A 410 -3.48 6.97 -2.54
N MET A 411 -2.23 6.76 -2.12
CA MET A 411 -1.75 5.47 -1.62
C MET A 411 -2.51 5.01 -0.38
N THR A 412 -2.78 5.91 0.57
CA THR A 412 -3.64 5.62 1.73
C THR A 412 -5.06 5.21 1.31
N ALA A 413 -5.61 5.81 0.25
CA ALA A 413 -6.91 5.40 -0.28
C ALA A 413 -6.86 3.96 -0.83
N TYR A 414 -5.83 3.60 -1.60
CA TYR A 414 -5.64 2.21 -2.08
C TYR A 414 -5.43 1.21 -0.94
N ALA A 415 -4.66 1.59 0.08
CA ALA A 415 -4.42 0.76 1.24
C ALA A 415 -5.73 0.45 1.99
N LEU A 416 -6.57 1.47 2.21
CA LEU A 416 -7.86 1.30 2.86
C LEU A 416 -8.89 0.57 1.98
N ASP A 417 -8.85 0.75 0.66
CA ASP A 417 -9.64 -0.02 -0.30
C ASP A 417 -9.32 -1.52 -0.18
N ALA A 418 -8.03 -1.90 -0.20
CA ALA A 418 -7.63 -3.28 -0.04
C ALA A 418 -8.06 -3.89 1.32
N LEU A 419 -7.95 -3.11 2.41
CA LEU A 419 -8.46 -3.54 3.72
C LEU A 419 -9.98 -3.68 3.75
N GLU A 420 -10.70 -2.79 3.07
CA GLU A 420 -12.15 -2.89 2.96
C GLU A 420 -12.54 -4.15 2.18
N LEU A 421 -11.89 -4.42 1.06
CA LEU A 421 -12.13 -5.60 0.21
C LEU A 421 -11.87 -6.92 0.94
N MET A 422 -10.88 -7.00 1.82
CA MET A 422 -10.57 -8.24 2.54
C MET A 422 -11.07 -8.31 3.98
N TYR A 423 -11.29 -7.18 4.65
CA TYR A 423 -11.54 -7.14 6.09
C TYR A 423 -12.69 -6.22 6.54
N ASP A 424 -13.48 -5.64 5.62
CA ASP A 424 -14.72 -4.88 5.92
C ASP A 424 -14.56 -3.78 7.01
N THR A 425 -13.31 -3.37 7.23
CA THR A 425 -12.78 -2.46 8.26
C THR A 425 -13.32 -2.59 9.70
N THR A 426 -14.18 -3.56 9.98
CA THR A 426 -15.00 -3.71 11.20
C THR A 426 -14.87 -5.09 11.84
N TYR A 427 -14.19 -6.05 11.20
CA TYR A 427 -14.00 -7.37 11.80
C TYR A 427 -13.32 -7.27 13.15
N ARG A 428 -13.90 -8.00 14.10
CA ARG A 428 -13.32 -8.29 15.39
C ARG A 428 -13.31 -9.79 15.60
N PHE A 429 -12.43 -10.28 16.47
CA PHE A 429 -12.27 -11.72 16.71
C PHE A 429 -13.50 -12.38 17.34
N GLU A 430 -14.44 -11.61 17.88
CA GLU A 430 -15.75 -12.10 18.33
C GLU A 430 -16.60 -12.66 17.18
N GLN A 431 -16.32 -12.26 15.93
CA GLN A 431 -16.98 -12.78 14.72
C GLN A 431 -16.12 -13.81 13.97
N ALA A 432 -15.01 -14.25 14.56
CA ALA A 432 -14.09 -15.17 13.89
C ALA A 432 -14.74 -16.53 13.65
N GLN A 433 -14.47 -17.09 12.48
CA GLN A 433 -15.01 -18.38 12.05
C GLN A 433 -13.87 -19.40 11.98
N GLU A 434 -14.16 -20.64 12.36
CA GLU A 434 -13.24 -21.75 12.12
C GLU A 434 -13.25 -22.10 10.63
N ARG A 435 -12.08 -22.41 10.07
CA ARG A 435 -11.99 -22.85 8.67
C ARG A 435 -11.29 -24.20 8.52
N PRO A 436 -11.94 -25.18 7.85
CA PRO A 436 -11.26 -26.40 7.44
C PRO A 436 -10.25 -26.10 6.34
N GLY A 437 -9.06 -26.68 6.44
CA GLY A 437 -7.98 -26.56 5.44
C GLY A 437 -6.89 -25.54 5.75
N LEU A 438 -7.07 -24.75 6.82
CA LEU A 438 -6.01 -23.99 7.46
C LEU A 438 -5.64 -24.64 8.79
N THR A 439 -4.36 -24.58 9.12
CA THR A 439 -3.81 -25.03 10.39
C THR A 439 -3.27 -23.83 11.14
N GLY A 440 -3.66 -23.70 12.40
CA GLY A 440 -3.14 -22.66 13.29
C GLY A 440 -1.73 -22.97 13.80
N SER A 441 -1.28 -22.14 14.73
CA SER A 441 -0.03 -22.35 15.44
C SER A 441 -0.16 -21.81 16.85
N GLU A 442 0.30 -22.52 17.86
CA GLU A 442 0.26 -22.05 19.24
C GLU A 442 1.59 -21.41 19.66
N LYS A 443 1.53 -20.54 20.66
CA LYS A 443 2.75 -20.00 21.28
C LYS A 443 3.59 -21.12 21.89
N GLY A 444 4.86 -21.17 21.51
CA GLY A 444 5.79 -22.18 21.98
C GLY A 444 7.23 -21.70 21.98
N LYS A 445 8.15 -22.60 22.28
CA LYS A 445 9.59 -22.33 22.23
C LYS A 445 10.16 -22.83 20.91
N VAL A 446 10.85 -21.95 20.20
CA VAL A 446 11.51 -22.26 18.92
C VAL A 446 13.01 -22.04 19.06
N LEU A 447 13.80 -22.78 18.27
CA LEU A 447 15.24 -22.57 18.23
C LEU A 447 15.55 -21.29 17.46
N THR A 448 16.15 -20.32 18.13
CA THR A 448 16.63 -19.06 17.57
C THR A 448 18.16 -19.04 17.53
N PRO A 449 18.78 -18.26 16.62
CA PRO A 449 20.22 -18.04 16.66
C PRO A 449 20.65 -17.54 18.04
N GLY A 450 21.65 -18.19 18.62
CA GLY A 450 22.25 -17.78 19.88
C GLY A 450 23.29 -16.66 19.69
N ILE A 451 23.95 -16.27 20.78
CA ILE A 451 24.95 -15.19 20.78
C ILE A 451 26.14 -15.49 19.85
N VAL A 452 26.48 -16.77 19.67
CA VAL A 452 27.63 -17.19 18.86
C VAL A 452 27.17 -17.63 17.47
N PRO A 453 27.62 -16.98 16.38
CA PRO A 453 27.31 -17.43 15.03
C PRO A 453 27.74 -18.88 14.80
N PRO A 454 26.89 -19.75 14.19
CA PRO A 454 27.15 -21.18 14.04
C PRO A 454 28.38 -21.49 13.16
N GLU A 455 28.84 -20.51 12.38
CA GLU A 455 30.05 -20.60 11.56
C GLU A 455 31.31 -20.77 12.42
N ILE A 456 31.35 -20.16 13.61
CA ILE A 456 32.50 -20.20 14.52
C ILE A 456 32.79 -21.63 14.99
N PRO A 457 31.85 -22.36 15.65
CA PRO A 457 32.08 -23.75 16.02
C PRO A 457 32.30 -24.65 14.80
N ALA A 458 31.67 -24.37 13.66
CA ALA A 458 31.88 -25.14 12.43
C ALA A 458 33.35 -25.08 11.94
N VAL A 459 34.01 -23.92 12.04
CA VAL A 459 35.44 -23.79 11.71
C VAL A 459 36.31 -24.66 12.63
N PHE A 460 36.05 -24.67 13.94
CA PHE A 460 36.80 -25.51 14.88
C PHE A 460 36.64 -27.00 14.58
N PHE A 461 35.41 -27.44 14.27
CA PHE A 461 35.16 -28.82 13.84
C PHE A 461 35.80 -29.15 12.50
N GLY A 462 35.78 -28.21 11.55
CA GLY A 462 36.45 -28.36 10.25
C GLY A 462 37.96 -28.55 10.39
N LEU A 463 38.63 -27.70 11.18
CA LEU A 463 40.07 -27.83 11.45
C LEU A 463 40.42 -29.14 12.15
N TRP A 464 39.57 -29.59 13.09
CA TRP A 464 39.74 -30.88 13.76
C TRP A 464 39.58 -32.06 12.80
N ALA A 465 38.58 -32.01 11.93
CA ALA A 465 38.33 -33.05 10.93
C ALA A 465 39.50 -33.16 9.94
N VAL A 466 39.96 -32.02 9.39
CA VAL A 466 41.13 -31.97 8.49
C VAL A 466 42.38 -32.51 9.18
N GLY A 467 42.60 -32.15 10.43
CA GLY A 467 43.71 -32.68 11.22
C GLY A 467 43.65 -34.18 11.44
N SER A 468 42.47 -34.71 11.72
CA SER A 468 42.26 -36.14 11.91
C SER A 468 42.51 -36.91 10.61
N VAL A 469 42.05 -36.38 9.48
CA VAL A 469 42.33 -36.94 8.15
C VAL A 469 43.83 -36.89 7.84
N ALA A 470 44.51 -35.77 8.09
CA ALA A 470 45.96 -35.65 7.87
C ALA A 470 46.75 -36.66 8.71
N LEU A 471 46.38 -36.87 9.97
CA LEU A 471 46.98 -37.88 10.84
C LEU A 471 46.69 -39.30 10.34
N ALA A 472 45.45 -39.58 9.92
CA ALA A 472 45.09 -40.87 9.36
C ALA A 472 45.86 -41.18 8.06
N LEU A 473 46.07 -40.19 7.19
CA LEU A 473 46.89 -40.35 5.98
C LEU A 473 48.37 -40.54 6.32
N ALA A 474 48.91 -39.75 7.25
CA ALA A 474 50.34 -39.78 7.59
C ALA A 474 50.74 -41.06 8.35
N TYR A 475 49.85 -41.58 9.21
CA TYR A 475 50.15 -42.68 10.12
C TYR A 475 49.33 -43.95 9.87
N GLY A 476 48.16 -43.86 9.23
CA GLY A 476 47.27 -45.00 9.00
C GLY A 476 47.78 -45.99 7.95
N PHE A 477 48.60 -45.54 7.00
CA PHE A 477 49.25 -46.41 6.01
C PHE A 477 50.68 -46.81 6.39
N ARG A 478 51.19 -46.34 7.53
CA ARG A 478 52.49 -46.80 8.04
C ARG A 478 52.34 -48.17 8.69
N ARG A 479 53.29 -49.06 8.42
CA ARG A 479 53.35 -50.41 8.99
C ARG A 479 53.40 -50.29 10.52
N ARG A 480 52.35 -50.74 11.21
CA ARG A 480 52.29 -50.76 12.68
C ARG A 480 53.46 -51.59 13.20
N GLN A 481 54.23 -51.06 14.16
CA GLN A 481 55.39 -51.77 14.74
C GLN A 481 55.01 -52.79 15.82
N SER A 482 53.75 -52.83 16.27
CA SER A 482 53.25 -53.95 17.08
C SER A 482 51.73 -54.09 16.95
N ASP A 483 51.25 -55.33 16.92
CA ASP A 483 49.82 -55.67 16.86
C ASP A 483 49.12 -55.63 18.24
N ALA A 484 49.90 -55.51 19.33
CA ALA A 484 49.38 -55.30 20.67
C ALA A 484 50.24 -54.28 21.42
N LEU A 485 49.58 -53.35 22.11
CA LEU A 485 50.22 -52.45 23.06
C LEU A 485 50.49 -53.22 24.36
N ASN A 486 51.45 -54.15 24.33
CA ASN A 486 51.79 -54.93 25.52
C ASN A 486 52.64 -54.06 26.46
N GLY A 487 52.38 -54.07 27.77
CA GLY A 487 53.07 -53.22 28.76
C GLY A 487 54.60 -53.39 28.74
N TYR A 488 55.07 -54.53 28.26
CA TYR A 488 56.49 -54.84 28.07
C TYR A 488 57.18 -53.94 27.01
N SER A 489 56.48 -53.58 25.94
CA SER A 489 56.98 -52.68 24.88
C SER A 489 57.14 -51.24 25.37
N PHE A 490 56.24 -50.80 26.25
CA PHE A 490 56.29 -49.46 26.87
C PHE A 490 57.46 -49.33 27.85
N PHE A 491 57.71 -50.39 28.63
CA PHE A 491 58.85 -50.44 29.55
C PHE A 491 60.18 -50.41 28.80
N ARG A 492 60.30 -51.14 27.68
CA ARG A 492 61.52 -51.16 26.87
C ARG A 492 61.80 -49.80 26.21
N LEU A 493 60.78 -49.11 25.71
CA LEU A 493 60.91 -47.74 25.17
C LEU A 493 61.30 -46.71 26.25
N GLY A 494 60.80 -46.88 27.48
CA GLY A 494 61.21 -46.06 28.63
C GLY A 494 62.66 -46.29 29.04
N VAL A 495 63.13 -47.55 28.98
CA VAL A 495 64.52 -47.92 29.31
C VAL A 495 65.49 -47.48 28.21
N GLU A 496 65.15 -47.62 26.92
CA GLU A 496 66.00 -47.14 25.82
C GLU A 496 66.17 -45.62 25.83
N LYS A 497 65.13 -44.84 26.17
CA LYS A 497 65.26 -43.38 26.34
C LYS A 497 65.97 -42.95 27.62
N SER A 498 66.05 -43.79 28.65
CA SER A 498 66.81 -43.48 29.86
C SER A 498 68.33 -43.49 29.63
N GLY A 499 68.80 -44.24 28.62
CA GLY A 499 70.20 -44.23 28.19
C GLY A 499 70.62 -42.93 27.52
N GLU A 500 69.75 -42.31 26.72
CA GLU A 500 70.02 -41.01 26.06
C GLU A 500 70.04 -39.82 27.03
N VAL A 501 69.34 -39.89 28.17
CA VAL A 501 69.36 -38.82 29.19
C VAL A 501 70.64 -38.87 30.02
N ALA A 502 71.31 -40.04 30.11
CA ALA A 502 72.56 -40.18 30.83
C ALA A 502 73.78 -39.60 30.09
N GLU A 503 73.76 -39.51 28.75
CA GLU A 503 74.83 -38.88 27.95
C GLU A 503 74.73 -37.34 27.86
N VAL A 504 73.65 -36.73 28.35
CA VAL A 504 73.49 -35.26 28.37
C VAL A 504 73.89 -34.65 29.73
N PHE A 505 74.20 -35.48 30.74
CA PHE A 505 74.63 -35.04 32.08
C PHE A 505 75.98 -35.62 32.56
N SER A 506 76.85 -36.07 31.65
CA SER A 506 78.28 -36.36 31.94
C SER A 506 79.21 -35.35 31.30
#